data_AF-A0A2I0CY20-F1
#
_entry.id   AF-A0A2I0CY20-F1
#
_cell.length_a   1.000
_cell.length_b   1.000
_cell.length_c   1.000
_cell.angle_alpha   90.00
_cell.angle_beta   90.00
_cell.angle_gamma   90.00
#
_symmetry.space_group_name_H-M   'P 1'
#
loop_
_entity.id
_entity.type
_entity.pdbx_description
1 polymer ?
#
loop_
_entity_poly.entity_id
_entity_poly.type
_entity_poly.pdbx_seq_one_letter_code
_entity_poly.pdbx_strand_id
1 'polypeptide(L)'
;MWSDIIHEFSDSPSQSRVVRFLLENGFGVREDGRISCNGIEVPATAVAKAIGSDRRVVDSTARHILDRPMLREIFLNMRATPDLSRVAEKLGYTVITVLPRDANEKGIVGAAVRVLTEHNLSIRQIFVTDPQLSEEPKLVIIIEDSLPTGTIEAVRALPQVKQVII
;
A
#
# COMPACT_ATOMS: atom_id res chain seq x y z
N MET A 1 14.00 3.99 4.90
CA MET A 1 13.46 2.79 5.56
C MET A 1 13.07 1.71 4.56
N TRP A 2 12.03 1.88 3.72
CA TRP A 2 11.71 0.87 2.68
C TRP A 2 12.83 0.74 1.64
N SER A 3 13.42 1.88 1.26
CA SER A 3 14.66 1.95 0.49
C SER A 3 15.76 1.06 1.05
N ASP A 4 15.93 1.06 2.38
CA ASP A 4 17.03 0.38 3.06
C ASP A 4 16.75 -1.13 3.09
N ILE A 5 15.50 -1.53 3.34
CA ILE A 5 15.05 -2.91 3.23
C ILE A 5 15.26 -3.46 1.82
N ILE A 6 14.92 -2.70 0.78
CA ILE A 6 15.11 -3.13 -0.61
C ILE A 6 16.62 -3.19 -0.94
N HIS A 7 17.41 -2.27 -0.39
CA HIS A 7 18.86 -2.23 -0.61
C HIS A 7 19.59 -3.46 -0.07
N GLU A 8 19.12 -4.08 1.02
CA GLU A 8 19.64 -5.38 1.52
C GLU A 8 19.59 -6.51 0.48
N PHE A 9 18.77 -6.35 -0.57
CA PHE A 9 18.61 -7.32 -1.66
C PHE A 9 19.13 -6.79 -3.00
N SER A 10 19.90 -5.68 -3.02
CA SER A 10 20.40 -5.06 -4.25
C SER A 10 21.25 -5.99 -5.11
N ASP A 11 21.96 -6.91 -4.47
CA ASP A 11 22.82 -7.89 -5.13
C ASP A 11 22.02 -9.01 -5.84
N SER A 12 20.70 -9.05 -5.62
CA SER A 12 19.80 -10.02 -6.23
C SER A 12 18.50 -9.37 -6.73
N PRO A 13 18.41 -9.00 -8.02
CA PRO A 13 17.19 -8.45 -8.61
C PRO A 13 15.97 -9.36 -8.46
N SER A 14 16.17 -10.67 -8.41
CA SER A 14 15.09 -11.64 -8.23
C SER A 14 14.55 -11.64 -6.80
N GLN A 15 15.40 -11.56 -5.78
CA GLN A 15 14.95 -11.43 -4.38
C GLN A 15 14.34 -10.06 -4.11
N SER A 16 14.93 -8.99 -4.67
CA SER A 16 14.38 -7.63 -4.58
C SER A 16 12.93 -7.56 -5.08
N ARG A 17 12.60 -8.24 -6.17
CA ARG A 17 11.22 -8.36 -6.67
C ARG A 17 10.29 -9.08 -5.70
N VAL A 18 10.76 -10.14 -5.03
CA VAL A 18 9.98 -10.85 -4.01
C VAL A 18 9.69 -9.92 -2.84
N VAL A 19 10.71 -9.27 -2.29
CA VAL A 19 10.58 -8.36 -1.14
C VAL A 19 9.63 -7.20 -1.44
N ARG A 20 9.78 -6.57 -2.60
CA ARG A 20 8.87 -5.51 -3.07
C ARG A 20 7.43 -5.99 -3.11
N PHE A 21 7.18 -7.16 -3.70
CA PHE A 21 5.85 -7.74 -3.76
C PHE A 21 5.26 -8.02 -2.37
N LEU A 22 6.06 -8.55 -1.44
CA LEU A 22 5.60 -8.79 -0.08
C LEU A 22 5.22 -7.49 0.64
N LEU A 23 6.04 -6.44 0.51
CA LEU A 23 5.78 -5.12 1.10
C LEU A 23 4.53 -4.46 0.52
N GLU A 24 4.38 -4.47 -0.81
CA GLU A 24 3.22 -3.88 -1.51
C GLU A 24 1.89 -4.54 -1.13
N ASN A 25 1.91 -5.84 -0.81
CA ASN A 25 0.71 -6.62 -0.51
C ASN A 25 0.51 -6.87 1.00
N GLY A 26 1.40 -6.36 1.86
CA GLY A 26 1.35 -6.59 3.30
C GLY A 26 1.52 -8.07 3.68
N PHE A 27 2.31 -8.83 2.92
CA PHE A 27 2.61 -10.22 3.22
C PHE A 27 3.79 -10.30 4.19
N GLY A 28 3.64 -11.14 5.21
CA GLY A 28 4.66 -11.45 6.19
C GLY A 28 5.41 -12.73 5.89
N VAL A 29 6.38 -13.05 6.75
CA VAL A 29 7.11 -14.31 6.78
C VAL A 29 6.96 -14.91 8.17
N ARG A 30 6.60 -16.19 8.25
CA ARG A 30 6.48 -16.94 9.51
C ARG A 30 7.85 -17.44 9.97
N GLU A 31 7.94 -17.82 11.24
CA GLU A 31 9.17 -18.36 11.85
C GLU A 31 9.75 -19.59 11.13
N ASP A 32 8.89 -20.37 10.45
CA ASP A 32 9.28 -21.54 9.66
C ASP A 32 9.73 -21.19 8.22
N GLY A 33 9.84 -19.90 7.89
CA GLY A 33 10.25 -19.43 6.56
C GLY A 33 9.15 -19.48 5.51
N ARG A 34 7.88 -19.65 5.90
CA ARG A 34 6.74 -19.61 4.98
C ARG A 34 6.19 -18.19 4.82
N ILE A 35 5.79 -17.83 3.60
CA ILE A 35 5.07 -16.58 3.35
C ILE A 35 3.70 -16.66 4.02
N SER A 36 3.23 -15.54 4.56
CA SER A 36 1.91 -15.46 5.17
C SER A 36 1.17 -14.18 4.81
N CYS A 37 -0.15 -14.27 4.83
CA CYS A 37 -1.05 -13.13 4.78
C CYS A 37 -1.97 -13.22 6.00
N ASN A 38 -1.81 -12.32 6.96
CA ASN A 38 -2.63 -12.29 8.19
C ASN A 38 -2.69 -13.63 8.94
N GLY A 39 -1.56 -14.35 8.99
CA GLY A 39 -1.45 -15.66 9.66
C GLY A 39 -1.83 -16.87 8.80
N ILE A 40 -2.38 -16.65 7.60
CA ILE A 40 -2.66 -17.71 6.63
C ILE A 40 -1.41 -17.97 5.81
N GLU A 41 -0.98 -19.23 5.71
CA GLU A 41 0.16 -19.61 4.86
C GLU A 41 -0.17 -19.38 3.38
N VAL A 42 0.73 -18.70 2.68
CA VAL A 42 0.66 -18.48 1.23
C VAL A 42 1.74 -19.34 0.57
N PRO A 43 1.37 -20.28 -0.32
CA PRO A 43 2.36 -21.13 -0.98
C PRO A 43 3.36 -20.30 -1.80
N ALA A 44 4.66 -20.60 -1.63
CA ALA A 44 5.73 -19.94 -2.38
C ALA A 44 5.56 -20.04 -3.90
N THR A 45 4.94 -21.12 -4.39
CA THR A 45 4.58 -21.30 -5.80
C THR A 45 3.55 -20.28 -6.29
N ALA A 46 2.57 -19.91 -5.46
CA ALA A 46 1.56 -18.92 -5.80
C ALA A 46 2.18 -17.52 -5.87
N VAL A 47 3.03 -17.17 -4.90
CA VAL A 47 3.79 -15.91 -4.91
C VAL A 47 4.69 -15.85 -6.14
N ALA A 48 5.48 -16.89 -6.39
CA ALA A 48 6.40 -16.96 -7.53
C ALA A 48 5.68 -16.79 -8.87
N LYS A 49 4.51 -17.44 -9.03
CA LYS A 49 3.68 -17.29 -10.23
C LYS A 49 3.18 -15.85 -10.42
N ALA A 50 2.77 -15.18 -9.34
CA ALA A 50 2.24 -13.81 -9.40
C ALA A 50 3.26 -12.79 -9.91
N ILE A 51 4.56 -13.01 -9.64
CA ILE A 51 5.65 -12.09 -10.03
C ILE A 51 6.56 -12.63 -11.13
N GLY A 52 6.21 -13.76 -11.75
CA GLY A 52 7.04 -14.40 -12.79
C GLY A 52 8.44 -14.78 -12.28
N SER A 53 8.53 -15.41 -11.11
CA SER A 53 9.77 -15.88 -10.47
C SER A 53 9.74 -17.40 -10.24
N ASP A 54 10.85 -17.96 -9.75
CA ASP A 54 10.94 -19.37 -9.32
C ASP A 54 10.62 -19.48 -7.82
N ARG A 55 9.87 -20.52 -7.41
CA ARG A 55 9.51 -20.75 -6.00
C ARG A 55 10.72 -20.79 -5.07
N ARG A 56 11.88 -21.27 -5.55
CA ARG A 56 13.14 -21.35 -4.79
C ARG A 56 13.70 -19.98 -4.47
N VAL A 57 13.44 -18.96 -5.30
CA VAL A 57 13.79 -17.58 -5.00
C VAL A 57 12.91 -17.04 -3.88
N VAL A 58 11.62 -17.35 -3.90
CA VAL A 58 10.71 -16.96 -2.80
C VAL A 58 11.14 -17.62 -1.49
N ASP A 59 11.39 -18.93 -1.51
CA ASP A 59 11.86 -19.69 -0.34
C ASP A 59 13.20 -19.15 0.20
N SER A 60 14.16 -18.84 -0.67
CA SER A 60 15.46 -18.30 -0.25
C SER A 60 15.36 -16.86 0.27
N THR A 61 14.48 -16.04 -0.32
CA THR A 61 14.22 -14.67 0.14
C THR A 61 13.62 -14.69 1.55
N ALA A 62 12.64 -15.57 1.81
CA ALA A 62 12.02 -15.69 3.12
C ALA A 62 13.04 -16.08 4.21
N ARG A 63 13.97 -16.98 3.90
CA ARG A 63 15.08 -17.32 4.81
C ARG A 63 16.01 -16.14 5.04
N HIS A 64 16.42 -15.45 3.98
CA HIS A 64 17.27 -14.27 4.09
C HIS A 64 16.63 -13.17 4.96
N ILE A 65 15.31 -12.97 4.83
CA ILE A 65 14.55 -12.08 5.73
C ILE A 65 14.68 -12.50 7.19
N LEU A 66 14.53 -13.79 7.50
CA LEU A 66 14.62 -14.29 8.88
C LEU A 66 16.04 -14.23 9.45
N ASP A 67 17.08 -14.35 8.62
CA ASP A 67 18.48 -14.30 9.06
C ASP A 67 18.92 -12.89 9.48
N ARG A 68 18.14 -11.85 9.16
CA ARG A 68 18.42 -10.45 9.49
C ARG A 68 17.47 -9.97 10.60
N PRO A 69 17.96 -9.64 11.81
CA PRO A 69 17.09 -9.28 12.94
C PRO A 69 16.07 -8.18 12.64
N MET A 70 16.49 -7.11 11.94
CA MET A 70 15.62 -5.99 11.58
C MET A 70 14.53 -6.40 10.59
N LEU A 71 14.87 -7.16 9.54
CA LEU A 71 13.88 -7.64 8.56
C LEU A 71 12.93 -8.65 9.21
N ARG A 72 13.46 -9.57 10.02
CA ARG A 72 12.69 -10.56 10.76
C ARG A 72 11.60 -9.90 11.59
N GLU A 73 11.93 -8.85 12.36
CA GLU A 73 10.96 -8.13 13.18
C GLU A 73 9.84 -7.50 12.34
N ILE A 74 10.18 -6.90 11.20
CA ILE A 74 9.20 -6.28 10.30
C ILE A 74 8.28 -7.33 9.68
N PHE A 75 8.84 -8.38 9.08
CA PHE A 75 8.06 -9.35 8.31
C PHE A 75 7.29 -10.36 9.17
N LEU A 76 7.70 -10.62 10.42
CA LEU A 76 6.90 -11.40 11.36
C LEU A 76 5.63 -10.67 11.80
N ASN A 77 5.67 -9.33 11.86
CA ASN A 77 4.57 -8.49 12.31
C ASN A 77 3.75 -7.88 11.16
N MET A 78 4.14 -8.14 9.91
CA MET A 78 3.47 -7.60 8.73
C MET A 78 2.04 -8.14 8.61
N ARG A 79 1.09 -7.24 8.30
CA ARG A 79 -0.32 -7.57 8.11
C ARG A 79 -0.89 -6.85 6.90
N ALA A 80 -1.69 -7.58 6.13
CA ALA A 80 -2.43 -7.04 5.02
C ALA A 80 -3.70 -6.34 5.54
N THR A 81 -3.95 -5.13 5.04
CA THR A 81 -5.19 -4.37 5.28
C THR A 81 -6.06 -4.43 4.03
N PRO A 82 -7.39 -4.64 4.14
CA PRO A 82 -8.26 -4.69 2.97
C PRO A 82 -8.29 -3.33 2.26
N ASP A 83 -8.26 -3.33 0.92
CA ASP A 83 -8.54 -2.15 0.09
C ASP A 83 -10.02 -2.19 -0.34
N LEU A 84 -10.84 -1.30 0.23
CA LEU A 84 -12.27 -1.26 -0.08
C LEU A 84 -12.58 -0.51 -1.38
N SER A 85 -11.61 0.13 -2.03
CA SER A 85 -11.85 0.98 -3.21
C SER A 85 -12.54 0.23 -4.35
N ARG A 86 -12.23 -1.05 -4.52
CA ARG A 86 -12.82 -1.90 -5.57
C ARG A 86 -14.24 -2.38 -5.28
N VAL A 87 -14.68 -2.31 -4.03
CA VAL A 87 -16.02 -2.75 -3.61
C VAL A 87 -16.89 -1.59 -3.12
N ALA A 88 -16.30 -0.39 -2.96
CA ALA A 88 -16.94 0.80 -2.44
C ALA A 88 -18.25 1.13 -3.17
N GLU A 89 -18.24 1.17 -4.50
CA GLU A 89 -19.44 1.49 -5.30
C GLU A 89 -20.60 0.50 -5.02
N LYS A 90 -20.29 -0.79 -4.85
CA LYS A 90 -21.30 -1.82 -4.52
C LYS A 90 -21.85 -1.68 -3.11
N LEU A 91 -21.09 -1.05 -2.21
CA LEU A 91 -21.50 -0.73 -0.85
C LEU A 91 -22.20 0.64 -0.76
N GLY A 92 -22.37 1.35 -1.88
CA GLY A 92 -22.93 2.70 -1.91
C GLY A 92 -21.96 3.77 -1.43
N TYR A 93 -20.67 3.48 -1.38
CA TYR A 93 -19.63 4.39 -0.94
C TYR A 93 -19.01 5.13 -2.13
N THR A 94 -18.56 6.35 -1.88
CA THR A 94 -17.83 7.16 -2.86
C THR A 94 -16.32 7.03 -2.63
N VAL A 95 -15.57 6.80 -3.70
CA VAL A 95 -14.10 6.78 -3.68
C VAL A 95 -13.56 8.09 -4.24
N ILE A 96 -12.66 8.73 -3.51
CA ILE A 96 -11.90 9.88 -3.96
C ILE A 96 -10.43 9.43 -4.05
N THR A 97 -9.89 9.37 -5.26
CA THR A 97 -8.47 9.13 -5.48
C THR A 97 -7.79 10.43 -5.85
N VAL A 98 -6.79 10.82 -5.05
CA VAL A 98 -6.01 12.04 -5.22
C VAL A 98 -4.60 11.65 -5.65
N LEU A 99 -4.20 12.11 -6.83
CA LEU A 99 -2.83 12.01 -7.32
C LEU A 99 -2.06 13.27 -6.90
N PRO A 100 -0.98 13.13 -6.11
CA PRO A 100 -0.15 14.26 -5.70
C PRO A 100 0.69 14.79 -6.87
N ARG A 101 1.11 16.06 -6.80
CA ARG A 101 2.14 16.63 -7.69
C ARG A 101 3.51 16.05 -7.37
N ASP A 102 3.84 15.99 -6.09
CA ASP A 102 5.01 15.35 -5.53
C ASP A 102 4.58 14.54 -4.31
N ALA A 103 4.78 13.22 -4.35
CA ALA A 103 4.39 12.32 -3.27
C ALA A 103 5.29 12.43 -2.02
N ASN A 104 6.42 13.15 -2.10
CA ASN A 104 7.26 13.48 -0.94
C ASN A 104 6.80 14.78 -0.24
N GLU A 105 5.91 15.55 -0.87
CA GLU A 105 5.39 16.78 -0.29
C GLU A 105 4.51 16.47 0.93
N LYS A 106 4.69 17.25 1.99
CA LYS A 106 3.94 17.08 3.24
C LYS A 106 2.59 17.77 3.16
N GLY A 107 1.61 17.23 3.89
CA GLY A 107 0.37 17.93 4.21
C GLY A 107 -0.84 17.58 3.34
N ILE A 108 -0.68 16.83 2.23
CA ILE A 108 -1.82 16.45 1.37
C ILE A 108 -2.92 15.69 2.13
N VAL A 109 -2.56 14.76 3.02
CA VAL A 109 -3.52 14.01 3.84
C VAL A 109 -4.32 14.95 4.74
N GLY A 110 -3.63 15.81 5.50
CA GLY A 110 -4.30 16.76 6.40
C GLY A 110 -5.16 17.77 5.66
N ALA A 111 -4.70 18.26 4.51
CA ALA A 111 -5.44 19.20 3.69
C ALA A 111 -6.71 18.57 3.09
N ALA A 112 -6.62 17.34 2.57
CA ALA A 112 -7.77 16.62 2.04
C ALA A 112 -8.78 16.27 3.14
N VAL A 113 -8.32 15.77 4.30
CA VAL A 113 -9.18 15.49 5.45
C VAL A 113 -9.91 16.75 5.90
N ARG A 114 -9.22 17.89 5.98
CA ARG A 114 -9.85 19.17 6.36
C ARG A 114 -11.01 19.53 5.43
N VAL A 115 -10.79 19.47 4.11
CA VAL A 115 -11.85 19.76 3.12
C VAL A 115 -13.07 18.87 3.35
N LEU A 116 -12.87 17.57 3.57
CA LEU A 116 -13.97 16.64 3.80
C LEU A 116 -14.71 16.92 5.13
N THR A 117 -13.97 17.23 6.20
CA THR A 117 -14.58 17.55 7.50
C THR A 117 -15.34 18.88 7.49
N GLU A 118 -14.89 19.88 6.72
CA GLU A 118 -15.61 21.16 6.54
C GLU A 118 -16.96 20.96 5.82
N HIS A 119 -17.06 19.90 5.00
CA HIS A 119 -18.31 19.48 4.35
C HIS A 119 -19.09 18.43 5.16
N ASN A 120 -18.68 18.17 6.42
CA ASN A 120 -19.31 17.22 7.33
C ASN A 120 -19.42 15.78 6.78
N LEU A 121 -18.40 15.33 6.04
CA LEU A 121 -18.35 13.99 5.44
C LEU A 121 -17.66 12.98 6.35
N SER A 122 -18.25 11.78 6.45
CA SER A 122 -17.69 10.68 7.25
C SER A 122 -16.72 9.84 6.41
N ILE A 123 -15.47 9.72 6.88
CA ILE A 123 -14.44 8.90 6.24
C ILE A 123 -14.54 7.46 6.77
N ARG A 124 -14.76 6.49 5.87
CA ARG A 124 -14.77 5.06 6.18
C ARG A 124 -13.42 4.41 6.07
N GLN A 125 -12.66 4.80 5.06
CA GLN A 125 -11.29 4.34 4.88
C GLN A 125 -10.46 5.45 4.27
N ILE A 126 -9.23 5.57 4.74
CA ILE A 126 -8.22 6.44 4.16
C ILE A 126 -6.90 5.69 4.16
N PHE A 127 -6.22 5.68 3.02
CA PHE A 127 -4.88 5.11 2.91
C PHE A 127 -4.07 5.81 1.83
N VAL A 128 -2.76 5.69 1.92
CA VAL A 128 -1.80 6.19 0.93
C VAL A 128 -0.97 5.04 0.41
N THR A 129 -0.58 5.09 -0.86
CA THR A 129 0.47 4.21 -1.39
C THR A 129 1.81 4.90 -1.28
N ASP A 130 2.82 4.17 -0.81
CA ASP A 130 4.15 4.71 -0.54
C ASP A 130 4.92 4.96 -1.86
N PRO A 131 5.53 6.13 -2.06
CA PRO A 131 6.28 6.46 -3.29
C PRO A 131 7.54 5.62 -3.52
N GLN A 132 8.07 4.93 -2.50
CA GLN A 132 9.21 4.02 -2.65
C GLN A 132 8.78 2.64 -3.18
N LEU A 133 7.49 2.30 -2.99
CA LEU A 133 6.92 1.02 -3.36
C LEU A 133 6.06 1.11 -4.62
N SER A 134 5.30 2.19 -4.79
CA SER A 134 4.36 2.38 -5.90
C SER A 134 4.90 3.37 -6.95
N GLU A 135 4.76 3.02 -8.22
CA GLU A 135 5.09 3.93 -9.35
C GLU A 135 4.12 5.12 -9.45
N GLU A 136 2.88 4.92 -8.99
CA GLU A 136 1.84 5.95 -8.97
C GLU A 136 1.28 6.10 -7.53
N PRO A 137 2.06 6.74 -6.64
CA PRO A 137 1.65 6.99 -5.27
C PRO A 137 0.39 7.86 -5.24
N LYS A 138 -0.59 7.48 -4.43
CA LYS A 138 -1.90 8.12 -4.37
C LYS A 138 -2.44 8.14 -2.95
N LEU A 139 -3.31 9.12 -2.69
CA LEU A 139 -4.17 9.15 -1.52
C LEU A 139 -5.56 8.66 -1.95
N VAL A 140 -6.08 7.64 -1.27
CA VAL A 140 -7.42 7.11 -1.49
C VAL A 140 -8.26 7.38 -0.24
N ILE A 141 -9.42 7.98 -0.44
CA ILE A 141 -10.38 8.26 0.62
C ILE A 141 -11.73 7.67 0.22
N ILE A 142 -12.36 6.94 1.12
CA ILE A 142 -13.66 6.31 0.93
C ILE A 142 -14.63 6.90 1.93
N ILE A 143 -15.75 7.43 1.46
CA ILE A 143 -16.80 8.05 2.27
C ILE A 143 -18.15 7.35 2.02
N GLU A 144 -19.06 7.41 3.00
CA GLU A 144 -20.41 6.84 2.79
C GLU A 144 -21.35 7.75 2.05
N ASP A 145 -21.16 9.04 2.21
CA ASP A 145 -22.12 10.04 1.78
C ASP A 145 -21.95 10.38 0.29
N SER A 146 -23.02 10.89 -0.31
CA SER A 146 -22.93 11.56 -1.61
C SER A 146 -22.09 12.82 -1.49
N LEU A 147 -21.21 13.08 -2.46
CA LEU A 147 -20.37 14.28 -2.48
C LEU A 147 -21.21 15.56 -2.62
N PRO A 148 -21.17 16.49 -1.65
CA PRO A 148 -21.76 17.80 -1.79
C PRO A 148 -21.08 18.58 -2.93
N THR A 149 -21.84 19.42 -3.63
CA THR A 149 -21.33 20.29 -4.68
C THR A 149 -20.17 21.16 -4.16
N GLY A 150 -19.08 21.28 -4.93
CA GLY A 150 -17.92 22.07 -4.54
C GLY A 150 -16.85 21.27 -3.77
N THR A 151 -17.16 20.10 -3.23
CA THR A 151 -16.20 19.29 -2.47
C THR A 151 -15.01 18.88 -3.34
N ILE A 152 -15.27 18.38 -4.55
CA ILE A 152 -14.22 17.91 -5.46
C ILE A 152 -13.40 19.07 -6.00
N GLU A 153 -14.04 20.21 -6.28
CA GLU A 153 -13.37 21.44 -6.68
C GLU A 153 -12.43 21.94 -5.57
N ALA A 154 -12.85 21.88 -4.31
CA ALA A 154 -12.03 22.25 -3.16
C ALA A 154 -10.82 21.31 -3.00
N VAL A 155 -11.00 19.98 -3.15
CA VAL A 155 -9.88 19.03 -3.14
C VAL A 155 -8.94 19.29 -4.33
N ARG A 156 -9.46 19.53 -5.53
CA ARG A 156 -8.65 19.84 -6.73
C ARG A 156 -7.87 21.15 -6.60
N ALA A 157 -8.39 22.12 -5.85
CA ALA A 157 -7.75 23.41 -5.62
C ALA A 157 -6.58 23.35 -4.62
N LEU A 158 -6.40 22.23 -3.91
CA LEU A 158 -5.27 22.05 -3.00
C LEU A 158 -3.95 22.12 -3.79
N PRO A 159 -2.93 22.86 -3.29
CA PRO A 159 -1.68 23.06 -4.03
C PRO A 159 -0.93 21.76 -4.29
N GLN A 160 -1.04 20.78 -3.39
CA GLN A 160 -0.41 19.47 -3.50
C GLN A 160 -1.03 18.58 -4.58
N VAL A 161 -2.23 18.92 -5.07
CA VAL A 161 -3.03 18.03 -5.91
C VAL A 161 -2.72 18.27 -7.39
N LYS A 162 -2.38 17.17 -8.08
CA LYS A 162 -2.23 17.13 -9.53
C LYS A 162 -3.55 16.79 -10.21
N GLN A 163 -4.23 15.77 -9.69
CA GLN A 163 -5.45 15.23 -10.27
C GLN A 163 -6.33 14.59 -9.19
N VAL A 164 -7.65 14.63 -9.40
CA VAL A 164 -8.64 13.92 -8.58
C VAL A 164 -9.51 13.06 -9.49
N ILE A 165 -9.63 11.79 -9.14
CA ILE A 165 -10.42 10.75 -9.81
C ILE A 165 -11.52 10.29 -8.85
N ILE A 166 -12.74 10.15 -9.38
CA ILE A 166 -13.93 9.64 -8.69
C ILE A 166 -14.39 8.38 -9.41
#